data_AF-A0AAE4TLK0-F1
#
_entry.id   AF-A0AAE4TLK0-F1
#
_cell.length_a   1.000
_cell.length_b   1.000
_cell.length_c   1.000
_cell.angle_alpha   90.00
_cell.angle_beta   90.00
_cell.angle_gamma   90.00
#
_symmetry.space_group_name_H-M   'P 1'
#
loop_
_entity.id
_entity.type
_entity.pdbx_description
1 polymer ?
#
loop_
_entity_poly.entity_id
_entity_poly.type
_entity_poly.pdbx_seq_one_letter_code
_entity_poly.pdbx_strand_id
1 'polypeptide(L)'
;MEELFKIISEKPEYAAWAFGVVNALWLAFLYFNKKRHERELIAVKQSFDLDLERRKKVFEMKAAQYESYFRHIDAIHNRHQTDYQNVFLPIMNQFMSSYLHACDRNDEAEATTATIRFSEEISKITRDGFLELRVIESETNSLRLTASDEVAVLLDEIKELYDQLFSISGKMMSDLVKITIENNQDLAAENQAELMRVGELAKSKAKELREQMRNDLKQI
;
A
#
# COMPACT_ATOMS: atom_id res chain seq x y z
N MET A 1 -21.02 39.99 63.56
CA MET A 1 -20.90 41.35 63.00
C MET A 1 -20.52 42.36 64.08
N GLU A 2 -21.18 42.38 65.25
CA GLU A 2 -20.85 43.30 66.36
C GLU A 2 -19.47 43.09 67.00
N GLU A 3 -19.00 41.84 67.17
CA GLU A 3 -17.67 41.55 67.74
C GLU A 3 -16.50 41.94 66.80
N LEU A 4 -16.68 41.74 65.49
CA LEU A 4 -15.72 42.18 64.47
C LEU A 4 -15.62 43.71 64.44
N PHE A 5 -16.75 44.41 64.60
CA PHE A 5 -16.80 45.87 64.61
C PHE A 5 -16.12 46.46 65.86
N LYS A 6 -16.27 45.81 67.01
CA LYS A 6 -15.61 46.21 68.27
C LYS A 6 -14.08 46.10 68.18
N ILE A 7 -13.56 45.00 67.62
CA ILE A 7 -12.12 44.79 67.42
C ILE A 7 -11.53 45.78 66.39
N ILE A 8 -12.29 46.11 65.34
CA ILE A 8 -11.88 47.10 64.33
C ILE A 8 -11.85 48.53 64.93
N SER A 9 -12.74 48.84 65.87
CA SER A 9 -12.83 50.16 66.51
C SER A 9 -11.78 50.41 67.60
N GLU A 10 -11.22 49.36 68.24
CA GLU A 10 -10.19 49.50 69.29
C GLU A 10 -8.77 49.71 68.73
N LYS A 11 -8.46 49.17 67.54
CA LYS A 11 -7.17 49.36 66.84
C LYS A 11 -7.34 49.47 65.31
N PRO A 12 -7.83 50.63 64.82
CA PRO A 12 -8.13 50.82 63.40
C PRO A 12 -6.91 50.63 62.48
N GLU A 13 -5.71 50.93 62.97
CA GLU A 13 -4.45 50.71 62.24
C GLU A 13 -4.17 49.23 61.96
N TYR A 14 -4.49 48.33 62.90
CA TYR A 14 -4.27 46.89 62.75
C TYR A 14 -5.27 46.27 61.77
N ALA A 15 -6.52 46.73 61.80
CA ALA A 15 -7.54 46.33 60.83
C ALA A 15 -7.20 46.83 59.41
N ALA A 16 -6.67 48.05 59.27
CA ALA A 16 -6.19 48.57 57.99
C ALA A 16 -5.01 47.76 57.44
N TRP A 17 -4.05 47.40 58.29
CA TRP A 17 -2.94 46.52 57.91
C TRP A 17 -3.40 45.12 57.53
N ALA A 18 -4.30 44.51 58.30
CA ALA A 18 -4.86 43.20 57.97
C ALA A 18 -5.61 43.22 56.63
N PHE A 19 -6.41 44.25 56.36
CA PHE A 19 -7.10 44.42 55.08
C PHE A 19 -6.13 44.64 53.92
N GLY A 20 -5.05 45.39 54.13
CA GLY A 20 -3.96 45.56 53.17
C GLY A 20 -3.25 44.25 52.83
N VAL A 21 -2.92 43.45 53.85
CA VAL A 21 -2.27 42.13 53.67
C VAL A 21 -3.20 41.15 52.94
N VAL A 22 -4.48 41.09 53.32
CA VAL A 22 -5.45 40.21 52.65
C VAL A 22 -5.62 40.60 51.17
N ASN A 23 -5.70 41.89 50.84
CA ASN A 23 -5.76 42.33 49.44
C ASN A 23 -4.46 42.06 48.68
N ALA A 24 -3.30 42.24 49.31
CA ALA A 24 -2.01 41.92 48.69
C ALA A 24 -1.89 40.41 48.41
N LEU A 25 -2.35 39.56 49.32
CA LEU A 25 -2.41 38.11 49.12
C LEU A 25 -3.39 37.73 48.01
N TRP A 26 -4.54 38.40 47.92
CA TRP A 26 -5.49 38.21 46.81
C TRP A 26 -4.91 38.61 45.46
N LEU A 27 -4.22 39.75 45.38
CA LEU A 27 -3.54 40.19 44.15
C LEU A 27 -2.41 39.23 43.76
N ALA A 28 -1.62 38.76 44.73
CA ALA A 28 -0.61 37.74 44.51
C ALA A 28 -1.25 36.43 44.01
N PHE A 29 -2.32 35.96 44.65
CA PHE A 29 -3.05 34.77 44.24
C PHE A 29 -3.61 34.89 42.81
N LEU A 30 -4.26 36.00 42.47
CA LEU A 30 -4.75 36.26 41.12
C LEU A 30 -3.61 36.29 40.09
N TYR A 31 -2.49 36.93 40.42
CA TYR A 31 -1.32 36.97 39.55
C TYR A 31 -0.70 35.58 39.33
N PHE A 32 -0.51 34.80 40.41
CA PHE A 32 0.02 33.44 40.32
C PHE A 32 -0.93 32.51 39.58
N ASN A 33 -2.24 32.61 39.82
CA ASN A 33 -3.25 31.80 39.16
C ASN A 33 -3.33 32.13 37.66
N LYS A 34 -3.34 33.42 37.29
CA LYS A 34 -3.27 33.85 35.89
C LYS A 34 -2.01 33.32 35.19
N LYS A 35 -0.84 33.47 35.83
CA LYS A 35 0.45 33.00 35.28
C LYS A 35 0.53 31.48 35.18
N ARG A 36 -0.17 30.74 36.04
CA ARG A 36 -0.28 29.28 35.97
C ARG A 36 -1.16 28.87 34.79
N HIS A 37 -2.35 29.47 34.64
CA HIS A 37 -3.24 29.20 33.53
C HIS A 37 -2.64 29.58 32.17
N GLU A 38 -1.90 30.69 32.07
CA GLU A 38 -1.16 31.03 30.84
C GLU A 38 -0.13 29.96 30.47
N ARG A 39 0.59 29.40 31.47
CA ARG A 39 1.54 28.30 31.23
C ARG A 39 0.83 27.01 30.82
N GLU A 40 -0.26 26.65 31.48
CA GLU A 40 -1.07 25.48 31.11
C GLU A 40 -1.63 25.63 29.69
N LEU A 41 -2.13 26.82 29.33
CA LEU A 41 -2.61 27.11 27.97
C LEU A 41 -1.49 27.00 26.93
N ILE A 42 -0.29 27.51 27.21
CA ILE A 42 0.87 27.39 26.31
C ILE A 42 1.30 25.95 26.16
N ALA A 43 1.37 25.18 27.26
CA ALA A 43 1.73 23.77 27.23
C ALA A 43 0.71 22.95 26.42
N VAL A 44 -0.58 23.23 26.60
CA VAL A 44 -1.66 22.61 25.83
C VAL A 44 -1.55 22.99 24.35
N LYS A 45 -1.36 24.27 24.00
CA LYS A 45 -1.15 24.69 22.61
C LYS A 45 0.05 24.00 21.97
N GLN A 46 1.20 23.99 22.65
CA GLN A 46 2.40 23.29 22.17
C GLN A 46 2.17 21.80 21.97
N SER A 47 1.42 21.14 22.86
CA SER A 47 1.09 19.72 22.70
C SER A 47 0.19 19.47 21.49
N PHE A 48 -0.77 20.36 21.23
CA PHE A 48 -1.61 20.30 20.03
C PHE A 48 -0.82 20.57 18.74
N ASP A 49 0.06 21.57 18.75
CA ASP A 49 0.92 21.88 17.61
C ASP A 49 1.84 20.70 17.26
N LEU A 50 2.42 20.05 18.28
CA LEU A 50 3.24 18.85 18.11
C LEU A 50 2.44 17.66 17.58
N ASP A 51 1.20 17.46 18.05
CA ASP A 51 0.34 16.39 17.55
C ASP A 51 -0.07 16.64 16.09
N LEU A 52 -0.41 17.88 15.74
CA LEU A 52 -0.71 18.28 14.36
C LEU A 52 0.50 18.09 13.44
N GLU A 53 1.70 18.48 13.88
CA GLU A 53 2.92 18.28 13.09
C GLU A 53 3.22 16.78 12.90
N ARG A 54 3.03 15.97 13.94
CA ARG A 54 3.19 14.51 13.84
C ARG A 54 2.20 13.90 12.84
N ARG A 55 0.91 14.22 12.95
CA ARG A 55 -0.13 13.75 12.03
C ARG A 55 0.18 14.16 10.60
N LYS A 56 0.60 15.41 10.38
CA LYS A 56 1.01 15.91 9.06
C LYS A 56 2.17 15.10 8.48
N LYS A 57 3.21 14.83 9.28
CA LYS A 57 4.35 14.02 8.84
C LYS A 57 3.95 12.58 8.51
N VAL A 58 3.08 11.97 9.31
CA VAL A 58 2.57 10.61 9.06
C VAL A 58 1.73 10.58 7.77
N PHE A 59 0.86 11.56 7.57
CA PHE A 59 0.08 11.70 6.35
C PHE A 59 0.98 11.83 5.11
N GLU A 60 1.95 12.76 5.13
CA GLU A 60 2.89 12.97 4.02
C GLU A 60 3.69 11.70 3.70
N MET A 61 4.17 11.00 4.73
CA MET A 61 4.89 9.73 4.57
C MET A 61 4.01 8.65 3.95
N LYS A 62 2.81 8.41 4.48
CA LYS A 62 1.88 7.40 3.96
C LYS A 62 1.44 7.71 2.52
N ALA A 63 1.11 8.98 2.24
CA ALA A 63 0.71 9.41 0.91
C ALA A 63 1.82 9.18 -0.12
N ALA A 64 3.07 9.50 0.23
CA ALA A 64 4.22 9.25 -0.64
C ALA A 64 4.45 7.75 -0.89
N GLN A 65 4.29 6.91 0.13
CA GLN A 65 4.41 5.45 -0.03
C GLN A 65 3.30 4.87 -0.92
N TYR A 66 2.04 5.28 -0.70
CA TYR A 66 0.92 4.83 -1.52
C TYR A 66 1.07 5.30 -2.98
N GLU A 67 1.52 6.54 -3.20
CA GLU A 67 1.80 7.05 -4.53
C GLU A 67 2.92 6.26 -5.21
N SER A 68 4.02 5.97 -4.51
CA SER A 68 5.14 5.17 -5.02
C SER A 68 4.68 3.78 -5.46
N TYR A 69 3.87 3.12 -4.63
CA TYR A 69 3.30 1.81 -4.94
C TYR A 69 2.50 1.83 -6.24
N PHE A 70 1.55 2.75 -6.38
CA PHE A 70 0.74 2.84 -7.61
C PHE A 70 1.58 3.22 -8.84
N ARG A 71 2.58 4.09 -8.70
CA ARG A 71 3.48 4.41 -9.81
C ARG A 71 4.24 3.18 -10.31
N HIS A 72 4.68 2.31 -9.41
CA HIS A 72 5.35 1.05 -9.80
C HIS A 72 4.39 0.08 -10.47
N ILE A 73 3.16 -0.08 -9.96
CA ILE A 73 2.14 -0.91 -10.60
C ILE A 73 1.79 -0.38 -12.00
N ASP A 74 1.59 0.93 -12.15
CA ASP A 74 1.31 1.56 -13.44
C ASP A 74 2.49 1.40 -14.41
N ALA A 75 3.73 1.49 -13.93
CA ALA A 75 4.92 1.25 -14.74
C ALA A 75 4.98 -0.19 -15.28
N ILE A 76 4.68 -1.18 -14.42
CA ILE A 76 4.59 -2.59 -14.81
C ILE A 76 3.47 -2.78 -15.85
N HIS A 77 2.29 -2.21 -15.62
CA HIS A 77 1.17 -2.28 -16.55
C HIS A 77 1.53 -1.70 -17.93
N ASN A 78 2.16 -0.53 -17.97
CA ASN A 78 2.56 0.13 -19.20
C ASN A 78 3.65 -0.64 -19.96
N ARG A 79 4.60 -1.27 -19.25
CA ARG A 79 5.59 -2.16 -19.89
C ARG A 79 4.90 -3.33 -20.58
N HIS A 80 4.00 -4.01 -19.89
CA HIS A 80 3.36 -5.21 -20.40
C HIS A 80 2.20 -4.98 -21.37
N GLN A 81 1.78 -3.72 -21.60
CA GLN A 81 0.66 -3.40 -22.49
C GLN A 81 0.88 -3.93 -23.93
N THR A 82 2.13 -3.99 -24.37
CA THR A 82 2.48 -4.38 -25.74
C THR A 82 3.20 -5.73 -25.84
N ASP A 83 3.45 -6.40 -24.71
CA ASP A 83 4.26 -7.62 -24.68
C ASP A 83 3.65 -8.77 -25.47
N TYR A 84 2.32 -8.86 -25.50
CA TYR A 84 1.65 -9.82 -26.36
C TYR A 84 2.05 -9.62 -27.84
N GLN A 85 2.07 -8.37 -28.31
CA GLN A 85 2.37 -8.06 -29.71
C GLN A 85 3.87 -8.10 -30.01
N ASN A 86 4.70 -7.60 -29.11
CA ASN A 86 6.13 -7.38 -29.35
C ASN A 86 7.00 -8.55 -28.91
N VAL A 87 6.52 -9.40 -28.01
CA VAL A 87 7.29 -10.51 -27.43
C VAL A 87 6.64 -11.85 -27.78
N PHE A 88 5.38 -12.06 -27.40
CA PHE A 88 4.72 -13.35 -27.55
C PHE A 88 4.42 -13.73 -29.01
N LEU A 89 3.81 -12.84 -29.79
CA LEU A 89 3.47 -13.10 -31.20
C LEU A 89 4.70 -13.49 -32.05
N PRO A 90 5.85 -12.79 -31.97
CA PRO A 90 7.06 -13.20 -32.67
C PRO A 90 7.54 -14.61 -32.32
N ILE A 91 7.55 -14.97 -31.03
CA ILE A 91 7.96 -16.30 -30.56
C ILE A 91 7.01 -17.37 -31.10
N MET A 92 5.70 -17.13 -31.06
CA MET A 92 4.69 -18.03 -31.62
C MET A 92 4.83 -18.21 -33.14
N ASN A 93 5.01 -17.12 -33.88
CA ASN A 93 5.16 -17.16 -35.32
C ASN A 93 6.43 -17.92 -35.73
N GLN A 94 7.54 -17.72 -35.00
CA GLN A 94 8.78 -18.43 -35.23
C GLN A 94 8.60 -19.93 -34.96
N PHE A 95 7.97 -20.29 -33.84
CA PHE A 95 7.67 -21.69 -33.52
C PHE A 95 6.81 -22.34 -34.60
N MET A 96 5.69 -21.72 -34.96
CA MET A 96 4.76 -22.27 -35.94
C MET A 96 5.44 -22.46 -37.31
N SER A 97 6.24 -21.48 -37.75
CA SER A 97 7.00 -21.58 -39.00
C SER A 97 8.01 -22.74 -38.97
N SER A 98 8.86 -22.81 -37.93
CA SER A 98 9.88 -23.86 -37.81
C SER A 98 9.27 -25.25 -37.64
N TYR A 99 8.19 -25.36 -36.86
CA TYR A 99 7.52 -26.64 -36.59
C TYR A 99 6.81 -27.17 -37.85
N LEU A 100 6.03 -26.34 -38.55
CA LEU A 100 5.36 -26.74 -39.79
C LEU A 100 6.36 -27.14 -40.88
N HIS A 101 7.45 -26.39 -41.06
CA HIS A 101 8.50 -26.74 -42.01
C HIS A 101 9.21 -28.06 -41.69
N ALA A 102 9.30 -28.43 -40.42
CA ALA A 102 9.84 -29.72 -39.99
C ALA A 102 8.85 -30.86 -40.26
N CYS A 103 7.55 -30.64 -39.98
CA CYS A 103 6.48 -31.57 -40.32
C CYS A 103 6.39 -31.84 -41.82
N ASP A 104 6.45 -30.81 -42.66
CA ASP A 104 6.42 -30.95 -44.13
C ASP A 104 7.59 -31.80 -44.66
N ARG A 105 8.73 -31.78 -43.98
CA ARG A 105 9.93 -32.57 -44.31
C ARG A 105 9.98 -33.93 -43.62
N ASN A 106 9.00 -34.28 -42.78
CA ASN A 106 9.05 -35.43 -41.86
C ASN A 106 10.35 -35.47 -41.02
N ASP A 107 10.87 -34.32 -40.62
CA ASP A 107 12.09 -34.20 -39.81
C ASP A 107 11.72 -34.03 -38.32
N GLU A 108 11.63 -35.16 -37.62
CA GLU A 108 11.25 -35.20 -36.20
C GLU A 108 12.29 -34.54 -35.28
N ALA A 109 13.58 -34.54 -35.68
CA ALA A 109 14.64 -33.90 -34.92
C ALA A 109 14.52 -32.37 -34.99
N GLU A 110 14.19 -31.83 -36.16
CA GLU A 110 13.98 -30.39 -36.33
C GLU A 110 12.68 -29.91 -35.66
N ALA A 111 11.61 -30.73 -35.69
CA ALA A 111 10.36 -30.44 -34.96
C ALA A 111 10.58 -30.41 -33.43
N THR A 112 11.39 -31.35 -32.92
CA THR A 112 11.80 -31.37 -31.51
C THR A 112 12.61 -30.13 -31.15
N THR A 113 13.55 -29.73 -32.01
CA THR A 113 14.39 -28.54 -31.80
C THR A 113 13.56 -27.26 -31.75
N ALA A 114 12.57 -27.11 -32.64
CA ALA A 114 11.63 -25.98 -32.63
C ALA A 114 10.84 -25.92 -31.32
N THR A 115 10.39 -27.07 -30.82
CA THR A 115 9.65 -27.18 -29.55
C THR A 115 10.50 -26.81 -28.34
N ILE A 116 11.76 -27.26 -28.30
CA ILE A 116 12.71 -26.92 -27.23
C ILE A 116 12.95 -25.41 -27.21
N ARG A 117 13.27 -24.81 -28.36
CA ARG A 117 13.52 -23.36 -28.46
C ARG A 117 12.33 -22.54 -27.99
N PHE A 118 11.12 -22.91 -28.42
CA PHE A 118 9.90 -22.25 -27.96
C PHE A 118 9.76 -22.33 -26.44
N SER A 119 9.95 -23.51 -25.87
CA SER A 119 9.88 -23.73 -24.42
C SER A 119 10.90 -22.90 -23.65
N GLU A 120 12.12 -22.73 -24.19
CA GLU A 120 13.18 -21.91 -23.59
C GLU A 120 12.81 -20.42 -23.55
N GLU A 121 12.31 -19.86 -24.67
CA GLU A 121 11.89 -18.45 -24.77
C GLU A 121 10.70 -18.16 -23.85
N ILE A 122 9.71 -19.04 -23.83
CA ILE A 122 8.55 -18.93 -22.93
C ILE A 122 8.97 -19.03 -21.46
N SER A 123 9.88 -19.93 -21.13
CA SER A 123 10.42 -20.05 -19.77
C SER A 123 11.19 -18.78 -19.36
N LYS A 124 11.86 -18.12 -20.31
CA LYS A 124 12.55 -16.85 -20.06
C LYS A 124 11.57 -15.74 -19.73
N ILE A 125 10.51 -15.55 -20.55
CA ILE A 125 9.44 -14.58 -20.27
C ILE A 125 8.85 -14.81 -18.88
N THR A 126 8.57 -16.07 -18.54
CA THR A 126 8.01 -16.44 -17.25
C THR A 126 8.94 -16.04 -16.10
N ARG A 127 10.23 -16.33 -16.21
CA ARG A 127 11.23 -15.94 -15.19
C ARG A 127 11.37 -14.43 -15.05
N ASP A 128 11.40 -13.70 -16.17
CA ASP A 128 11.51 -12.25 -16.18
C ASP A 128 10.29 -11.62 -15.50
N GLY A 129 9.09 -12.14 -15.78
CA GLY A 129 7.86 -11.73 -15.08
C GLY A 129 7.88 -12.02 -13.58
N PHE A 130 8.41 -13.17 -13.15
CA PHE A 130 8.60 -13.47 -11.72
C PHE A 130 9.58 -12.51 -11.02
N LEU A 131 10.57 -11.96 -11.72
CA LEU A 131 11.46 -10.94 -11.15
C LEU A 131 10.70 -9.63 -10.91
N GLU A 132 9.82 -9.24 -11.84
CA GLU A 132 8.96 -8.07 -11.66
C GLU A 132 7.98 -8.25 -10.50
N LEU A 133 7.41 -9.46 -10.33
CA LEU A 133 6.57 -9.77 -9.19
C LEU A 133 7.29 -9.54 -7.85
N ARG A 134 8.55 -9.95 -7.72
CA ARG A 134 9.33 -9.72 -6.49
C ARG A 134 9.49 -8.24 -6.15
N VAL A 135 9.53 -7.37 -7.16
CA VAL A 135 9.55 -5.91 -6.92
C VAL A 135 8.24 -5.49 -6.28
N ILE A 136 7.10 -5.97 -6.80
CA ILE A 136 5.78 -5.71 -6.20
C ILE A 136 5.72 -6.24 -4.77
N GLU A 137 6.21 -7.46 -4.51
CA GLU A 137 6.24 -8.04 -3.16
C GLU A 137 7.09 -7.20 -2.19
N SER A 138 8.26 -6.72 -2.63
CA SER A 138 9.13 -5.87 -1.83
C SER A 138 8.45 -4.55 -1.46
N GLU A 139 7.81 -3.90 -2.43
CA GLU A 139 7.05 -2.66 -2.21
C GLU A 139 5.85 -2.88 -1.28
N THR A 140 5.14 -3.99 -1.46
CA THR A 140 4.00 -4.42 -0.62
C THR A 140 4.43 -4.62 0.83
N ASN A 141 5.57 -5.27 1.07
CA ASN A 141 6.14 -5.45 2.40
C ASN A 141 6.53 -4.13 3.07
N SER A 142 7.07 -3.17 2.30
CA SER A 142 7.42 -1.84 2.79
C SER A 142 6.19 -1.06 3.24
N LEU A 143 5.11 -1.12 2.44
CA LEU A 143 3.83 -0.49 2.76
C LEU A 143 3.20 -1.05 4.05
N ARG A 144 3.35 -2.35 4.29
CA ARG A 144 2.77 -3.04 5.44
C ARG A 144 3.23 -2.46 6.79
N LEU A 145 4.42 -1.86 6.84
CA LEU A 145 4.97 -1.28 8.07
C LEU A 145 4.25 0.00 8.52
N THR A 146 3.60 0.70 7.58
CA THR A 146 2.98 2.01 7.83
C THR A 146 1.47 2.00 7.59
N ALA A 147 0.97 1.01 6.85
CA ALA A 147 -0.45 0.81 6.56
C ALA A 147 -1.28 0.49 7.82
N SER A 148 -2.60 0.73 7.73
CA SER A 148 -3.55 0.19 8.71
C SER A 148 -3.66 -1.34 8.61
N ASP A 149 -4.17 -1.98 9.65
CA ASP A 149 -4.38 -3.44 9.66
C ASP A 149 -5.27 -3.91 8.49
N GLU A 150 -6.30 -3.12 8.15
CA GLU A 150 -7.21 -3.41 7.03
C GLU A 150 -6.49 -3.36 5.68
N VAL A 151 -5.61 -2.36 5.48
CA VAL A 151 -4.79 -2.24 4.27
C VAL A 151 -3.75 -3.36 4.23
N ALA A 152 -3.16 -3.74 5.37
CA ALA A 152 -2.20 -4.83 5.46
C ALA A 152 -2.80 -6.18 5.04
N VAL A 153 -4.02 -6.49 5.47
CA VAL A 153 -4.74 -7.71 5.05
C VAL A 153 -4.96 -7.72 3.53
N LEU A 154 -5.42 -6.60 2.96
CA LEU A 154 -5.64 -6.51 1.51
C LEU A 154 -4.34 -6.62 0.70
N LEU A 155 -3.22 -6.12 1.23
CA LEU A 155 -1.90 -6.27 0.63
C LEU A 155 -1.46 -7.75 0.60
N ASP A 156 -1.70 -8.50 1.68
CA ASP A 156 -1.40 -9.94 1.73
C ASP A 156 -2.30 -10.74 0.76
N GLU A 157 -3.60 -10.43 0.68
CA GLU A 157 -4.52 -11.06 -0.28
C GLU A 157 -4.09 -10.80 -1.74
N ILE A 158 -3.72 -9.56 -2.07
CA ILE A 158 -3.28 -9.20 -3.42
C ILE A 158 -1.98 -9.92 -3.78
N LYS A 159 -1.05 -10.03 -2.84
CA LYS A 159 0.19 -10.79 -3.05
C LYS A 159 -0.13 -12.24 -3.42
N GLU A 160 -0.98 -12.91 -2.64
CA GLU A 160 -1.36 -14.30 -2.91
C GLU A 160 -2.05 -14.47 -4.27
N LEU A 161 -2.87 -13.50 -4.67
CA LEU A 161 -3.51 -13.49 -5.98
C LEU A 161 -2.51 -13.32 -7.13
N TYR A 162 -1.48 -12.49 -6.96
CA TYR A 162 -0.42 -12.37 -7.95
C TYR A 162 0.43 -13.64 -8.05
N ASP A 163 0.76 -14.28 -6.93
CA ASP A 163 1.45 -15.58 -6.93
C ASP A 163 0.64 -16.64 -7.70
N GLN A 164 -0.68 -16.70 -7.46
CA GLN A 164 -1.59 -17.58 -8.20
C GLN A 164 -1.61 -17.23 -9.70
N LEU A 165 -1.75 -15.96 -10.07
CA LEU A 165 -1.76 -15.51 -11.46
C LEU A 165 -0.49 -15.91 -12.20
N PHE A 166 0.68 -15.73 -11.57
CA PHE A 166 1.96 -16.09 -12.17
C PHE A 166 2.15 -17.60 -12.28
N SER A 167 1.72 -18.36 -11.27
CA SER A 167 1.74 -19.82 -11.32
C SER A 167 0.85 -20.36 -12.45
N ILE A 168 -0.38 -19.86 -12.56
CA ILE A 168 -1.32 -20.23 -13.63
C ILE A 168 -0.72 -19.83 -14.98
N SER A 169 -0.22 -18.60 -15.13
CA SER A 169 0.38 -18.14 -16.38
C SER A 169 1.58 -19.00 -16.81
N GLY A 170 2.44 -19.41 -15.87
CA GLY A 170 3.53 -20.33 -16.13
C GLY A 170 3.06 -21.72 -16.56
N LYS A 171 2.01 -22.25 -15.92
CA LYS A 171 1.38 -23.52 -16.33
C LYS A 171 0.79 -23.42 -17.74
N MET A 172 0.03 -22.35 -18.02
CA MET A 172 -0.57 -22.10 -19.34
C MET A 172 0.49 -22.05 -20.44
N MET A 173 1.59 -21.38 -20.15
CA MET A 173 2.74 -21.26 -21.05
C MET A 173 3.41 -22.61 -21.33
N SER A 174 3.54 -23.48 -20.32
CA SER A 174 4.00 -24.85 -20.48
C SER A 174 3.01 -25.71 -21.29
N ASP A 175 1.72 -25.56 -21.01
CA ASP A 175 0.65 -26.30 -21.68
C ASP A 175 0.46 -25.86 -23.14
N LEU A 176 0.96 -24.67 -23.52
CA LEU A 176 0.75 -24.08 -24.84
C LEU A 176 1.32 -24.94 -25.97
N VAL A 177 2.47 -25.57 -25.74
CA VAL A 177 3.08 -26.54 -26.67
C VAL A 177 2.13 -27.73 -26.87
N LYS A 178 1.63 -28.29 -25.76
CA LYS A 178 0.73 -29.43 -25.76
C LYS A 178 -0.59 -29.09 -26.45
N ILE A 179 -1.17 -27.94 -26.14
CA ILE A 179 -2.38 -27.42 -26.78
C ILE A 179 -2.18 -27.28 -28.29
N THR A 180 -1.04 -26.75 -28.72
CA THR A 180 -0.76 -26.51 -30.14
C THR A 180 -0.53 -27.81 -30.92
N ILE A 181 0.19 -28.77 -30.34
CA ILE A 181 0.51 -30.05 -31.00
C ILE A 181 -0.68 -31.01 -30.99
N GLU A 182 -1.37 -31.13 -29.85
CA GLU A 182 -2.47 -32.09 -29.67
C GLU A 182 -3.84 -31.51 -30.07
N ASN A 183 -3.91 -30.22 -30.43
CA ASN A 183 -5.14 -29.47 -30.64
C ASN A 183 -6.12 -29.59 -29.46
N ASN A 184 -5.59 -29.56 -28.24
CA ASN A 184 -6.36 -29.79 -27.01
C ASN A 184 -7.09 -28.51 -26.58
N GLN A 185 -8.26 -28.28 -27.17
CA GLN A 185 -9.10 -27.10 -26.93
C GLN A 185 -9.70 -27.06 -25.52
N ASP A 186 -9.95 -28.22 -24.90
CA ASP A 186 -10.49 -28.31 -23.55
C ASP A 186 -9.49 -27.78 -22.52
N LEU A 187 -8.21 -28.18 -22.65
CA LEU A 187 -7.13 -27.67 -21.81
C LEU A 187 -6.91 -26.16 -21.99
N ALA A 188 -7.05 -25.65 -23.22
CA ALA A 188 -6.97 -24.23 -23.50
C ALA A 188 -8.11 -23.45 -22.81
N ALA A 189 -9.34 -23.98 -22.86
CA ALA A 189 -10.52 -23.37 -22.24
C ALA A 189 -10.43 -23.38 -20.71
N GLU A 190 -9.99 -24.49 -20.10
CA GLU A 190 -9.77 -24.61 -18.65
C GLU A 190 -8.77 -23.56 -18.16
N ASN A 191 -7.61 -23.50 -18.82
CA ASN A 191 -6.55 -22.56 -18.53
C ASN A 191 -7.01 -21.10 -18.65
N GLN A 192 -7.75 -20.77 -19.71
CA GLN A 192 -8.31 -19.43 -19.90
C GLN A 192 -9.32 -19.07 -18.81
N ALA A 193 -10.23 -19.99 -18.46
CA ALA A 193 -11.25 -19.77 -17.44
C ALA A 193 -10.62 -19.53 -16.06
N GLU A 194 -9.59 -20.30 -15.71
CA GLU A 194 -8.88 -20.15 -14.45
C GLU A 194 -8.17 -18.79 -14.36
N LEU A 195 -7.45 -18.40 -15.43
CA LEU A 195 -6.77 -17.11 -15.50
C LEU A 195 -7.75 -15.93 -15.41
N MET A 196 -8.88 -16.00 -16.12
CA MET A 196 -9.91 -14.94 -16.07
C MET A 196 -10.51 -14.82 -14.66
N ARG A 197 -10.78 -15.95 -14.00
CA ARG A 197 -11.34 -15.96 -12.64
C ARG A 197 -10.40 -15.27 -11.64
N VAL A 198 -9.13 -15.64 -11.63
CA VAL A 198 -8.15 -15.04 -10.69
C VAL A 198 -7.86 -13.59 -11.08
N GLY A 199 -7.80 -13.28 -12.38
CA GLY A 199 -7.57 -11.92 -12.89
C GLY A 199 -8.66 -10.94 -12.46
N GLU A 200 -9.93 -11.33 -12.56
CA GLU A 200 -11.04 -10.45 -12.13
C GLU A 200 -11.07 -10.29 -10.60
N LEU A 201 -10.72 -11.34 -9.85
CA LEU A 201 -10.59 -11.28 -8.39
C LEU A 201 -9.47 -10.31 -7.97
N ALA A 202 -8.28 -10.42 -8.60
CA ALA A 202 -7.16 -9.51 -8.36
C ALA A 202 -7.53 -8.05 -8.66
N LYS A 203 -8.23 -7.80 -9.77
CA LYS A 203 -8.72 -6.46 -10.13
C LYS A 203 -9.72 -5.91 -9.12
N SER A 204 -10.66 -6.74 -8.65
CA SER A 204 -11.61 -6.35 -7.61
C SER A 204 -10.89 -5.97 -6.31
N LYS A 205 -9.94 -6.79 -5.87
CA LYS A 205 -9.15 -6.55 -4.65
C LYS A 205 -8.24 -5.33 -4.76
N ALA A 206 -7.62 -5.10 -5.90
CA ALA A 206 -6.84 -3.88 -6.14
C ALA A 206 -7.70 -2.60 -6.01
N LYS A 207 -8.96 -2.66 -6.46
CA LYS A 207 -9.90 -1.54 -6.28
C LYS A 207 -10.27 -1.33 -4.81
N GLU A 208 -10.50 -2.41 -4.07
CA GLU A 208 -10.77 -2.38 -2.63
C GLU A 208 -9.58 -1.78 -1.86
N LEU A 209 -8.37 -2.23 -2.15
CA LEU A 209 -7.12 -1.71 -1.58
C LEU A 209 -6.99 -0.20 -1.79
N ARG A 210 -7.24 0.28 -3.02
CA ARG A 210 -7.16 1.71 -3.34
C ARG A 210 -8.14 2.53 -2.52
N GLU A 211 -9.35 2.04 -2.30
CA GLU A 211 -10.36 2.74 -1.51
C GLU A 211 -9.99 2.74 -0.02
N GLN A 212 -9.46 1.64 0.50
CA GLN A 212 -9.01 1.59 1.90
C GLN A 212 -7.79 2.45 2.16
N MET A 213 -6.82 2.51 1.24
CA MET A 213 -5.70 3.46 1.33
C MET A 213 -6.18 4.92 1.41
N ARG A 214 -7.23 5.28 0.65
CA ARG A 214 -7.83 6.62 0.72
C ARG A 214 -8.53 6.86 2.05
N ASN A 215 -9.18 5.85 2.61
CA ASN A 215 -9.84 5.96 3.91
C ASN A 215 -8.81 6.09 5.05
N ASP A 216 -7.74 5.29 5.01
CA ASP A 216 -6.62 5.38 5.95
C ASP A 216 -6.00 6.78 5.96
N LEU A 217 -5.81 7.41 4.78
CA LEU A 217 -5.34 8.79 4.69
C LEU A 217 -6.32 9.83 5.25
N LYS A 218 -7.64 9.56 5.23
CA LYS A 218 -8.67 10.48 5.76
C LYS A 218 -8.84 10.38 7.29
N GLN A 219 -8.40 9.29 7.90
CA GLN A 219 -8.58 9.02 9.33
C GLN A 219 -7.42 9.54 10.23
N ILE A 220 -6.37 10.11 9.62
CA ILE A 220 -5.19 10.70 10.30
C ILE A 220 -5.50 12.11 10.83
#